data_AF-A0A2S8GFL1-F1
#
_entry.id   AF-A0A2S8GFL1-F1
#
_cell.length_a   1.000
_cell.length_b   1.000
_cell.length_c   1.000
_cell.angle_alpha   90.00
_cell.angle_beta   90.00
_cell.angle_gamma   90.00
#
_symmetry.space_group_name_H-M   'P 1'
#
loop_
_entity.id
_entity.type
_entity.pdbx_description
1 polymer ?
#
loop_
_entity_poly.entity_id
_entity_poly.type
_entity_poly.pdbx_seq_one_letter_code
_entity_poly.pdbx_strand_id
1 'polypeptide(L)'
;MKRHKNIFRSLAAELWRDERGVASAYALILVAVILVLGAIVGLTSLRDHIVQEFGDLGVAIDSLDQSFSYQITVTPNPGPPGPPGPPGPPGQPQVIVSAMYVDQDELGWNDPNNQPPAGLSFGPAYPGGAGEDSPTP
;
A
#
# COMPACT_ATOMS: atom_id res chain seq x y z
N MET A 1 15.47 -37.10 -2.72
CA MET A 1 15.58 -36.02 -3.74
C MET A 1 17.02 -35.67 -4.19
N LYS A 2 18.09 -36.42 -3.84
CA LYS A 2 19.49 -36.06 -4.24
C LYS A 2 19.96 -36.61 -5.62
N ARG A 3 19.24 -37.56 -6.23
CA ARG A 3 19.70 -38.26 -7.46
C ARG A 3 19.57 -37.40 -8.75
N HIS A 4 18.56 -36.56 -8.90
CA HIS A 4 18.35 -35.77 -10.13
C HIS A 4 19.41 -34.67 -10.34
N LYS A 5 19.85 -34.02 -9.26
CA LYS A 5 20.88 -32.97 -9.31
C LYS A 5 22.25 -33.50 -9.77
N ASN A 6 22.50 -34.79 -9.55
CA ASN A 6 23.76 -35.43 -9.92
C ASN A 6 23.77 -35.86 -11.39
N ILE A 7 22.60 -36.21 -11.96
CA ILE A 7 22.46 -36.59 -13.37
C ILE A 7 22.67 -35.39 -14.29
N PHE A 8 22.05 -34.24 -13.98
CA PHE A 8 22.24 -33.00 -14.76
C PHE A 8 23.69 -32.52 -14.76
N ARG A 9 24.38 -32.64 -13.63
CA ARG A 9 25.80 -32.30 -13.52
C ARG A 9 26.68 -33.26 -14.31
N SER A 10 26.35 -34.55 -14.32
CA SER A 10 27.05 -35.57 -15.10
C SER A 10 26.91 -35.31 -16.60
N LEU A 11 25.68 -35.07 -17.07
CA LEU A 11 25.39 -34.78 -18.48
C LEU A 11 26.07 -33.49 -18.97
N ALA A 12 26.02 -32.41 -18.17
CA ALA A 12 26.68 -31.15 -18.53
C ALA A 12 28.22 -31.31 -18.57
N ALA A 13 28.79 -32.11 -17.67
CA ALA A 13 30.22 -32.40 -17.66
C ALA A 13 30.65 -33.34 -18.80
N GLU A 14 29.81 -34.30 -19.18
CA GLU A 14 30.03 -35.21 -20.31
C GLU A 14 29.98 -34.46 -21.65
N LEU A 15 29.01 -33.56 -21.83
CA LEU A 15 28.93 -32.70 -23.02
C LEU A 15 30.13 -31.75 -23.13
N TRP A 16 30.66 -31.27 -22.00
CA TRP A 16 31.83 -30.38 -21.95
C TRP A 16 33.17 -31.12 -22.19
N ARG A 17 33.22 -32.43 -21.94
CA ARG A 17 34.43 -33.27 -22.07
C ARG A 17 34.44 -34.15 -23.32
N ASP A 18 33.51 -33.97 -24.26
CA ASP A 18 33.48 -34.76 -25.48
C ASP A 18 34.59 -34.33 -26.45
N GLU A 19 35.75 -35.00 -26.35
CA GLU A 19 36.94 -34.78 -27.20
C GLU A 19 36.91 -35.58 -28.51
N ARG A 20 35.89 -36.41 -28.74
CA ARG A 20 35.60 -36.94 -30.07
C ARG A 20 34.99 -35.78 -30.85
N GLY A 21 35.79 -35.08 -31.66
CA GLY A 21 35.46 -33.78 -32.29
C GLY A 21 34.23 -33.69 -33.22
N VAL A 22 33.16 -34.46 -32.97
CA VAL A 22 31.89 -34.50 -33.68
C VAL A 22 30.73 -34.77 -32.70
N ALA A 23 30.68 -34.16 -31.50
CA ALA A 23 29.42 -33.49 -31.19
C ALA A 23 29.36 -32.39 -32.24
N SER A 24 28.70 -32.68 -33.36
CA SER A 24 28.85 -31.86 -34.54
C SER A 24 28.56 -30.40 -34.18
N ALA A 25 29.37 -29.45 -34.67
CA ALA A 25 29.19 -28.05 -34.31
C ALA A 25 27.72 -27.59 -34.46
N TYR A 26 27.01 -28.17 -35.44
CA TYR A 26 25.58 -28.03 -35.66
C TYR A 26 24.69 -28.54 -34.51
N ALA A 27 25.00 -29.67 -33.87
CA ALA A 27 24.26 -30.17 -32.72
C ALA A 27 24.42 -29.28 -31.47
N LEU A 28 25.63 -28.78 -31.20
CA LEU A 28 25.86 -27.86 -30.07
C LEU A 28 25.19 -26.49 -30.30
N ILE A 29 25.23 -25.97 -31.53
CA ILE A 29 24.51 -24.76 -31.91
C ILE A 29 23.00 -24.97 -31.75
N LEU A 30 22.45 -26.12 -32.20
CA LEU A 30 21.04 -26.43 -32.07
C LEU A 30 20.60 -26.45 -30.59
N VAL A 31 21.36 -27.12 -29.72
CA VAL A 31 21.09 -27.15 -28.27
C VAL A 31 21.19 -25.76 -27.66
N ALA A 32 22.20 -24.97 -28.04
CA ALA A 32 22.37 -23.60 -27.56
C ALA A 32 21.19 -22.71 -27.97
N VAL A 33 20.71 -22.80 -29.21
CA VAL A 33 19.56 -22.03 -29.70
C VAL A 33 18.29 -22.43 -28.94
N ILE A 34 18.03 -23.72 -28.74
CA ILE A 34 16.86 -24.19 -27.98
C ILE A 34 16.93 -23.68 -26.54
N LEU A 35 18.10 -23.73 -25.91
CA LEU A 35 18.29 -23.20 -24.55
C LEU A 35 18.07 -21.69 -24.48
N VAL A 36 18.59 -20.91 -25.44
CA VAL A 36 18.39 -19.46 -25.49
C VAL A 36 16.93 -19.12 -25.71
N LEU A 37 16.24 -19.79 -26.64
CA LEU A 37 14.81 -19.58 -26.88
C LEU A 37 13.98 -19.92 -25.63
N GLY A 38 14.26 -21.06 -24.99
CA GLY A 38 13.62 -21.45 -23.74
C GLY A 38 13.89 -20.45 -22.60
N ALA A 39 15.12 -19.94 -22.50
CA ALA A 39 15.50 -18.94 -21.50
C ALA A 39 14.79 -17.60 -21.73
N ILE A 40 14.66 -17.16 -22.99
CA ILE A 40 13.95 -15.92 -23.33
C ILE A 40 12.47 -16.04 -22.92
N VAL A 41 11.77 -17.08 -23.39
CA VAL A 41 10.34 -17.28 -23.09
C VAL A 41 10.12 -17.52 -21.59
N GLY A 42 11.00 -18.26 -20.94
CA GLY A 42 10.95 -18.48 -19.49
C GLY A 42 11.12 -17.20 -18.69
N LEU A 43 12.08 -16.35 -19.09
CA LEU A 43 12.33 -15.08 -18.41
C LEU A 43 11.23 -14.05 -18.68
N THR A 44 10.67 -13.99 -19.89
CA THR A 44 9.53 -13.12 -20.18
C THR A 44 8.30 -13.54 -19.38
N SER A 45 8.03 -14.84 -19.25
CA SER A 45 6.91 -15.34 -18.45
C SER A 45 7.09 -15.02 -16.97
N LEU A 46 8.31 -15.20 -16.44
CA LEU A 46 8.65 -14.83 -15.06
C LEU A 46 8.43 -13.33 -14.82
N ARG A 47 8.93 -12.49 -15.74
CA ARG A 47 8.72 -11.04 -15.68
C ARG A 47 7.23 -10.70 -15.64
N ASP A 48 6.44 -11.30 -16.54
CA ASP A 48 5.02 -10.98 -16.65
C ASP A 48 4.26 -11.36 -15.37
N HIS A 49 4.58 -12.51 -14.76
CA HIS A 49 4.02 -12.88 -13.46
C HIS A 49 4.43 -11.92 -12.34
N ILE A 50 5.71 -11.53 -12.26
CA ILE A 50 6.15 -10.55 -11.24
C ILE A 50 5.42 -9.22 -11.41
N VAL A 51 5.25 -8.74 -12.65
CA VAL A 51 4.55 -7.50 -12.94
C VAL A 51 3.07 -7.60 -12.55
N GLN A 52 2.42 -8.74 -12.82
CA GLN A 52 1.04 -8.97 -12.39
C GLN A 52 0.90 -8.96 -10.88
N GLU A 53 1.76 -9.69 -10.15
CA GLU A 53 1.75 -9.72 -8.69
C GLU A 53 2.05 -8.35 -8.07
N PHE A 54 2.89 -7.54 -8.70
CA PHE A 54 3.12 -6.15 -8.28
C PHE A 54 1.93 -5.23 -8.57
N GLY A 55 1.20 -5.47 -9.65
CA GLY A 55 -0.07 -4.80 -9.92
C GLY A 55 -1.11 -5.13 -8.85
N ASP A 56 -1.27 -6.42 -8.55
CA ASP A 56 -2.21 -6.90 -7.53
C ASP A 56 -1.82 -6.40 -6.13
N LEU A 57 -0.52 -6.37 -5.80
CA LEU A 57 -0.01 -5.75 -4.58
C LEU A 57 -0.31 -4.25 -4.51
N GLY A 58 -0.16 -3.54 -5.64
CA GLY A 58 -0.49 -2.11 -5.73
C GLY A 58 -1.94 -1.84 -5.39
N VAL A 59 -2.86 -2.60 -5.99
CA VAL A 59 -4.30 -2.51 -5.69
C VAL A 59 -4.60 -2.91 -4.24
N ALA A 60 -3.92 -3.94 -3.72
CA ALA A 60 -4.12 -4.35 -2.34
C ALA A 60 -3.71 -3.26 -1.33
N ILE A 61 -2.60 -2.56 -1.58
CA ILE A 61 -2.14 -1.45 -0.75
C ILE A 61 -3.10 -0.26 -0.84
N ASP A 62 -3.58 0.05 -2.05
CA ASP A 62 -4.55 1.11 -2.30
C ASP A 62 -5.89 0.83 -1.60
N SER A 63 -6.30 -0.43 -1.50
CA SER A 63 -7.53 -0.84 -0.81
C SER A 63 -7.46 -0.79 0.72
N LEU A 64 -6.34 -0.37 1.31
CA LEU A 64 -6.22 -0.23 2.75
C LEU A 64 -6.96 1.02 3.22
N ASP A 65 -7.94 0.85 4.12
CA ASP A 65 -8.63 1.96 4.77
C ASP A 65 -7.67 2.73 5.71
N GLN A 66 -7.30 3.95 5.31
CA GLN A 66 -6.44 4.85 6.10
C GLN A 66 -7.26 5.91 6.88
N SER A 67 -8.55 5.68 7.08
CA SER A 67 -9.41 6.58 7.85
C SER A 67 -9.02 6.61 9.33
N PHE A 68 -9.05 7.79 9.94
CA PHE A 68 -8.83 7.95 11.39
C PHE A 68 -9.81 8.94 12.01
N SER A 69 -10.11 8.75 13.31
CA SER A 69 -10.86 9.72 14.10
C SER A 69 -10.34 9.81 15.52
N TYR A 70 -10.37 11.01 16.10
CA TYR A 70 -10.04 11.22 17.50
C TYR A 70 -10.97 12.24 18.14
N GLN A 71 -11.17 12.10 19.46
CA GLN A 71 -11.95 13.00 20.28
C GLN A 71 -11.19 13.31 21.57
N ILE A 72 -11.05 14.59 21.88
CA ILE A 72 -10.43 15.11 23.09
C ILE A 72 -11.52 15.81 23.88
N THR A 73 -11.68 15.38 25.13
CA THR A 73 -12.58 16.04 26.09
C THR A 73 -11.74 16.78 27.11
N VAL A 74 -11.87 18.10 27.15
CA VAL A 74 -11.26 18.94 28.17
C VAL A 74 -12.26 19.09 29.30
N THR A 75 -12.06 18.32 30.38
CA THR A 75 -12.77 18.49 31.65
C THR A 75 -12.16 19.67 32.41
N PRO A 76 -12.97 20.70 32.73
CA PRO A 76 -12.48 21.82 33.52
C PRO A 76 -12.19 21.39 34.96
N ASN A 77 -11.21 22.05 35.59
CA ASN A 77 -10.95 21.88 37.01
C ASN A 77 -12.18 22.34 37.83
N PRO A 78 -12.75 21.53 38.74
CA PRO A 78 -13.93 21.90 39.53
C PRO A 78 -13.76 23.14 40.43
N GLY A 79 -12.54 23.67 40.55
CA GLY A 79 -12.22 24.73 41.49
C GLY A 79 -12.19 24.24 42.94
N PRO A 80 -11.62 25.03 43.88
CA PRO A 80 -11.66 24.69 45.30
C PRO A 80 -13.12 24.64 45.81
N PRO A 81 -13.44 23.79 46.80
CA PRO A 81 -14.73 23.84 47.48
C PRO A 81 -14.98 25.25 48.01
N GLY A 82 -16.12 25.83 47.66
CA GLY A 82 -16.53 27.12 48.19
C GLY A 82 -16.74 27.05 49.72
N PRO A 83 -16.67 28.20 50.43
CA PRO A 83 -17.07 28.26 51.83
C PRO A 83 -18.52 27.78 52.02
N PRO A 84 -18.93 27.35 53.23
CA PRO A 84 -20.29 26.90 53.51
C PRO A 84 -21.29 27.99 53.11
N GLY A 85 -22.03 27.73 52.05
CA GLY A 85 -22.88 28.71 51.38
C GLY A 85 -23.71 28.02 50.31
N PRO A 86 -24.61 28.76 49.63
CA PRO A 86 -25.44 28.20 48.58
C PRO A 86 -24.61 27.50 47.50
N PRO A 87 -25.16 26.48 46.81
CA PRO A 87 -24.41 25.70 45.81
C PRO A 87 -23.66 26.61 44.85
N GLY A 88 -22.36 26.34 44.64
CA GLY A 88 -21.54 27.09 43.70
C GLY A 88 -22.09 27.00 42.27
N PRO A 89 -21.60 27.85 41.35
CA PRO A 89 -22.02 27.82 39.95
C PRO A 89 -21.86 26.40 39.36
N PRO A 90 -22.72 25.99 38.41
CA PRO A 90 -22.53 24.75 37.67
C PRO A 90 -21.09 24.64 37.17
N GLY A 91 -20.49 23.45 37.28
CA GLY A 91 -19.14 23.20 36.77
C GLY A 91 -19.01 23.71 35.33
N GLN A 92 -17.84 24.26 34.99
CA GLN A 92 -17.60 24.81 33.66
C GLN A 92 -17.97 23.76 32.57
N PRO A 93 -18.52 24.18 31.42
CA PRO A 93 -18.86 23.26 30.35
C PRO A 93 -17.61 22.54 29.83
N GLN A 94 -17.72 21.23 29.57
CA GLN A 94 -16.66 20.45 28.95
C GLN A 94 -16.46 20.91 27.50
N VAL A 95 -15.21 21.12 27.08
CA VAL A 95 -14.90 21.43 25.68
C VAL A 95 -14.52 20.14 24.98
N ILE A 96 -15.26 19.78 23.93
CA ILE A 96 -15.00 18.60 23.11
C ILE A 96 -14.40 19.05 21.78
N VAL A 97 -13.22 18.55 21.46
CA VAL A 97 -12.55 18.76 20.17
C VAL A 97 -12.42 17.40 19.49
N SER A 98 -12.89 17.28 18.26
CA SER A 98 -12.76 16.05 17.47
C SER A 98 -12.14 16.36 16.13
N ALA A 99 -11.41 15.42 15.53
CA ALA A 99 -11.13 15.46 14.11
C ALA A 99 -11.25 14.06 13.51
N MET A 100 -11.58 14.02 12.23
CA MET A 100 -11.64 12.79 11.46
C MET A 100 -11.05 13.03 10.07
N TYR A 101 -10.45 11.98 9.52
CA TYR A 101 -10.09 11.86 8.12
C TYR A 101 -10.76 10.58 7.63
N VAL A 102 -11.48 10.69 6.52
CA VAL A 102 -12.08 9.55 5.83
C VAL A 102 -11.29 9.39 4.54
N ASP A 103 -10.65 8.23 4.41
CA ASP A 103 -9.98 7.84 3.20
C ASP A 103 -11.04 7.58 2.13
N GLN A 104 -10.97 8.31 1.02
CA GLN A 104 -11.85 8.10 -0.13
C GLN A 104 -11.05 7.25 -1.11
N ASP A 105 -11.62 6.11 -1.49
CA ASP A 105 -11.11 5.16 -2.46
C ASP A 105 -11.03 5.80 -3.86
N GLU A 106 -10.04 6.67 -4.08
CA GLU A 106 -9.83 7.42 -5.31
C GLU A 106 -9.10 6.59 -6.39
N LEU A 107 -9.80 5.59 -6.94
CA LEU A 107 -9.47 5.07 -8.28
C LEU A 107 -10.19 5.83 -9.42
N GLY A 108 -11.04 6.79 -9.07
CA GLY A 108 -11.65 7.72 -10.01
C GLY A 108 -11.04 9.11 -9.87
N TRP A 109 -10.55 9.69 -10.96
CA TRP A 109 -10.24 11.12 -11.08
C TRP A 109 -11.52 11.98 -11.09
N ASN A 110 -12.48 11.65 -10.24
CA ASN A 110 -13.69 12.41 -10.03
C ASN A 110 -13.60 12.97 -8.62
N ASP A 111 -12.76 13.99 -8.43
CA ASP A 111 -13.07 15.03 -7.47
C ASP A 111 -14.18 15.87 -8.11
N PRO A 112 -15.45 15.72 -7.70
CA PRO A 112 -16.49 16.62 -8.19
C PRO A 112 -16.14 18.04 -7.73
N ASN A 113 -15.62 18.84 -8.66
CA ASN A 113 -15.30 20.27 -8.54
C ASN A 113 -15.85 20.91 -7.26
N ASN A 114 -14.96 21.22 -6.32
CA ASN A 114 -15.21 21.90 -5.05
C ASN A 114 -15.73 21.03 -3.89
N GLN A 115 -15.54 19.71 -3.88
CA GLN A 115 -15.65 19.00 -2.60
C GLN A 115 -14.39 19.24 -1.76
N PRO A 116 -14.52 19.80 -0.55
CA PRO A 116 -13.36 19.94 0.32
C PRO A 116 -12.76 18.56 0.61
N PRO A 117 -11.41 18.45 0.67
CA PRO A 117 -10.76 17.30 1.31
C PRO A 117 -11.37 17.08 2.70
N ALA A 118 -11.33 15.84 3.21
CA ALA A 118 -11.87 15.51 4.54
C ALA A 118 -11.43 16.56 5.60
N GLY A 119 -12.39 17.40 6.01
CA GLY A 119 -12.10 18.63 6.75
C GLY A 119 -11.80 18.39 8.23
N LEU A 120 -10.89 19.19 8.79
CA LEU A 120 -10.64 19.25 10.23
C LEU A 120 -11.71 20.14 10.89
N SER A 121 -12.70 19.54 11.57
CA SER A 121 -13.78 20.26 12.27
C SER A 121 -13.47 20.50 13.75
N PHE A 122 -13.03 21.71 14.11
CA PHE A 122 -12.76 22.06 15.51
C PHE A 122 -14.04 22.48 16.27
N GLY A 123 -14.66 21.56 17.02
CA GLY A 123 -15.65 21.89 18.05
C GLY A 123 -17.12 21.57 17.71
N PRO A 124 -18.06 21.85 18.64
CA PRO A 124 -19.42 21.36 18.57
C PRO A 124 -20.18 22.07 17.45
N ALA A 125 -20.28 21.41 16.29
CA ALA A 125 -21.06 21.81 15.13
C ALA A 125 -20.53 23.03 14.33
N TYR A 126 -19.26 23.04 13.95
CA TYR A 126 -18.88 23.76 12.74
C TYR A 126 -19.11 22.83 11.54
N PRO A 127 -19.95 23.20 10.57
CA PRO A 127 -19.98 22.52 9.28
C PRO A 127 -18.55 22.56 8.74
N GLY A 128 -18.01 21.41 8.33
CA GLY A 128 -16.65 21.32 7.80
C GLY A 128 -16.40 22.47 6.84
N GLY A 129 -15.36 23.27 7.14
CA GLY A 129 -15.02 24.43 6.35
C GLY A 129 -14.88 24.02 4.89
N ALA A 130 -15.58 24.73 4.01
CA ALA A 130 -15.35 24.59 2.59
C ALA A 130 -13.88 24.91 2.33
N GLY A 131 -13.21 24.08 1.52
CA GLY A 131 -11.77 24.15 1.29
C GLY A 131 -11.37 25.53 0.77
N GLU A 132 -10.06 25.83 0.85
CA GLU A 132 -9.48 27.11 0.40
C GLU A 132 -9.91 27.55 -1.02
N ASP A 133 -10.42 26.63 -1.84
CA ASP A 133 -10.83 26.86 -3.23
C ASP A 133 -12.33 27.17 -3.40
N SER A 134 -13.05 27.39 -2.30
CA SER A 134 -14.43 27.89 -2.37
C SER A 134 -14.42 29.31 -2.92
N PRO A 135 -15.23 29.65 -3.94
CA PRO A 135 -15.35 31.02 -4.37
C PRO A 135 -15.87 31.84 -3.18
N THR A 136 -14.99 32.67 -2.62
CA THR A 136 -15.40 33.73 -1.71
C THR A 136 -16.35 34.66 -2.46
N PRO A 137 -17.39 35.19 -1.80
CA PRO A 137 -18.40 36.03 -2.44
C PRO A 137 -17.80 37.27 -3.12
#